data_AF-A0A383C5Z7-F1
#
_entry.id   AF-A0A383C5Z7-F1
#
_cell.length_a   1.000
_cell.length_b   1.000
_cell.length_c   1.000
_cell.angle_alpha   90.00
_cell.angle_beta   90.00
_cell.angle_gamma   90.00
#
_symmetry.space_group_name_H-M   'P 1'
#
loop_
_entity.id
_entity.type
_entity.pdbx_description
1 polymer ?
#
loop_
_entity_poly.entity_id
_entity_poly.type
_entity_poly.pdbx_seq_one_letter_code
_entity_poly.pdbx_strand_id
1 'polypeptide(L)'
;MSTGRTAWRLVRYRTGLFLGTILFRGIDDIVPFAIGLIMKAFFDVLTGDTDAGFTAWTLVALFVVLEVSDRGVLFLAAIIGVRWRFHVESLLRTNLLKATLDVRDPGLVTSASGETTNRFRDDVEGVVSYLEQYIHLWGNLIFAVLAIVWMAGIDVTITAV
;
A
#
# COMPACT_ATOMS: atom_id res chain seq x y z
N MET A 1 -11.98 2.67 -25.28
CA MET A 1 -12.33 2.48 -23.85
C MET A 1 -11.68 3.59 -23.05
N SER A 2 -12.31 4.13 -22.00
CA SER A 2 -11.64 5.12 -21.15
C SER A 2 -10.53 4.45 -20.31
N THR A 3 -9.45 5.20 -20.04
CA THR A 3 -8.31 4.76 -19.22
C THR A 3 -8.76 4.25 -17.85
N GLY A 4 -9.69 4.96 -17.19
CA GLY A 4 -10.25 4.55 -15.90
C GLY A 4 -11.01 3.21 -15.94
N ARG A 5 -11.71 2.89 -17.04
CA ARG A 5 -12.39 1.59 -17.18
C ARG A 5 -11.38 0.45 -17.31
N THR A 6 -10.25 0.68 -17.97
CA THR A 6 -9.16 -0.28 -18.08
C THR A 6 -8.48 -0.49 -16.73
N ALA A 7 -8.11 0.57 -16.03
CA ALA A 7 -7.57 0.52 -14.68
C ALA A 7 -8.47 -0.30 -13.73
N TRP A 8 -9.78 -0.04 -13.77
CA TRP A 8 -10.75 -0.76 -12.95
C TRP A 8 -10.86 -2.26 -13.29
N ARG A 9 -10.64 -2.64 -14.56
CA ARG A 9 -10.60 -4.06 -14.95
C ARG A 9 -9.32 -4.74 -14.47
N LEU A 10 -8.18 -4.05 -14.53
CA LEU A 10 -6.89 -4.56 -14.05
C LEU A 10 -6.91 -4.82 -12.54
N VAL A 11 -7.47 -3.88 -11.77
CA VAL A 11 -7.69 -4.04 -10.33
C VAL A 11 -8.56 -5.27 -10.03
N ARG A 12 -9.63 -5.49 -10.80
CA ARG A 12 -10.53 -6.63 -10.60
C ARG A 12 -9.99 -7.98 -11.06
N TYR A 13 -8.97 -8.02 -11.92
CA TYR A 13 -8.41 -9.25 -12.47
C TYR A 13 -7.94 -10.23 -11.38
N ARG A 14 -7.28 -9.73 -10.34
CA ARG A 14 -6.85 -10.50 -9.16
C ARG A 14 -7.27 -9.79 -7.88
N THR A 15 -8.57 -9.56 -7.75
CA THR A 15 -9.18 -8.82 -6.62
C THR A 15 -8.68 -9.31 -5.26
N GLY A 16 -8.57 -10.62 -5.04
CA GLY A 16 -8.09 -11.16 -3.76
C GLY A 16 -6.65 -10.75 -3.41
N LEU A 17 -5.74 -10.77 -4.41
CA LEU A 17 -4.37 -10.30 -4.20
C LEU A 17 -4.32 -8.78 -4.00
N PHE A 18 -5.10 -8.03 -4.80
CA PHE A 18 -5.17 -6.58 -4.68
C PHE A 18 -5.67 -6.12 -3.31
N LEU A 19 -6.79 -6.70 -2.84
CA LEU A 19 -7.34 -6.43 -1.51
C LEU A 19 -6.38 -6.87 -0.41
N GLY A 20 -5.68 -8.00 -0.59
CA GLY A 20 -4.62 -8.41 0.32
C GLY A 20 -3.50 -7.37 0.40
N THR A 21 -3.03 -6.84 -0.72
CA THR A 21 -2.00 -5.80 -0.72
C THR A 21 -2.49 -4.53 -0.01
N ILE A 22 -3.71 -4.07 -0.28
CA ILE A 22 -4.29 -2.91 0.42
C ILE A 22 -4.40 -3.19 1.93
N LEU A 23 -4.87 -4.37 2.33
CA LEU A 23 -5.08 -4.70 3.73
C LEU A 23 -3.75 -4.72 4.49
N PHE A 24 -2.78 -5.51 4.03
CA PHE A 24 -1.52 -5.66 4.77
C PHE A 24 -0.67 -4.38 4.73
N ARG A 25 -0.68 -3.65 3.61
CA ARG A 25 0.00 -2.35 3.53
C ARG A 25 -0.71 -1.28 4.36
N GLY A 26 -2.04 -1.30 4.38
CA GLY A 26 -2.81 -0.38 5.20
C GLY A 26 -2.66 -0.62 6.70
N ILE A 27 -2.42 -1.87 7.14
CA ILE A 27 -2.08 -2.16 8.53
C ILE A 27 -0.74 -1.51 8.90
N ASP A 28 0.30 -1.73 8.08
CA ASP A 28 1.64 -1.13 8.21
C ASP A 28 1.55 0.41 8.28
N ASP A 29 0.75 1.04 7.42
CA ASP A 29 0.52 2.50 7.43
C ASP A 29 -0.11 3.01 8.76
N ILE A 30 -0.84 2.16 9.51
CA ILE A 30 -1.53 2.54 10.76
C ILE A 30 -0.67 2.25 12.01
N VAL A 31 0.31 1.34 11.94
CA VAL A 31 1.16 0.98 13.09
C VAL A 31 1.83 2.17 13.79
N PRO A 32 2.34 3.21 13.08
CA PRO A 32 2.91 4.39 13.74
C PRO A 32 1.95 5.09 14.72
N PHE A 33 0.65 5.08 14.43
CA PHE A 33 -0.35 5.64 15.33
C PHE A 33 -0.46 4.82 16.63
N ALA A 34 -0.50 3.49 16.51
CA ALA A 34 -0.52 2.59 17.67
C ALA A 34 0.75 2.73 18.53
N ILE A 35 1.91 2.90 17.90
CA ILE A 35 3.17 3.20 18.60
C ILE A 35 3.04 4.50 19.40
N GLY A 36 2.49 5.56 18.80
CA GLY A 36 2.25 6.82 19.50
C GLY A 36 1.39 6.68 20.76
N LEU A 37 0.33 5.85 20.70
CA LEU A 37 -0.53 5.57 21.86
C LEU A 37 0.21 4.79 22.96
N ILE A 38 1.03 3.81 22.59
CA ILE A 38 1.83 3.04 23.55
C ILE A 38 2.85 3.96 24.24
N MET A 39 3.51 4.83 23.48
CA MET A 39 4.45 5.81 24.02
C MET A 39 3.78 6.77 25.00
N LYS A 40 2.60 7.28 24.66
CA LYS A 40 1.81 8.13 25.56
C LYS A 40 1.50 7.41 26.87
N ALA A 41 0.93 6.21 26.79
CA ALA A 41 0.62 5.41 27.98
C ALA A 41 1.86 5.09 28.83
N PHE A 42 3.01 4.90 28.19
CA PHE A 42 4.27 4.63 28.90
C PHE A 42 4.70 5.82 29.76
N PHE A 43 4.61 7.04 29.22
CA PHE A 43 4.92 8.24 29.98
C PHE A 43 3.89 8.56 31.07
N ASP A 44 2.60 8.28 30.85
CA ASP A 44 1.58 8.43 31.89
C ASP A 44 1.87 7.54 33.10
N VAL A 45 2.25 6.27 32.86
CA VAL A 45 2.62 5.33 33.93
C VAL A 45 3.85 5.81 34.70
N LEU A 46 4.84 6.39 34.02
CA LEU A 46 6.04 6.91 34.68
C LEU A 46 5.78 8.19 35.49
N THR A 47 4.79 8.99 35.10
CA THR A 47 4.43 10.24 35.79
C THR A 47 3.41 10.02 36.91
N GLY A 48 2.87 8.81 37.05
CA GLY A 48 1.93 8.44 38.10
C GLY A 48 0.48 8.78 37.79
N ASP A 49 0.16 9.10 36.53
CA ASP A 49 -1.14 9.60 36.08
C ASP A 49 -2.08 8.46 35.63
N THR A 50 -1.98 7.28 36.25
CA THR A 50 -2.71 6.07 35.80
C THR A 50 -3.41 5.30 36.92
N ASP A 51 -4.68 4.97 36.67
CA ASP A 51 -5.44 3.96 37.40
C ASP A 51 -4.83 2.56 37.18
N ALA A 52 -4.81 1.74 38.24
CA ALA A 52 -4.15 0.44 38.31
C ALA A 52 -4.53 -0.52 37.16
N GLY A 53 -3.70 -0.65 36.13
CA GLY A 53 -3.94 -1.57 35.01
C GLY A 53 -2.69 -2.04 34.27
N PHE A 54 -1.85 -1.12 33.79
CA PHE A 54 -0.63 -1.45 33.02
C PHE A 54 0.63 -1.00 33.75
N THR A 55 1.68 -1.82 33.69
CA THR A 55 3.03 -1.43 34.15
C THR A 55 3.87 -0.94 32.98
N ALA A 56 4.93 -0.17 33.26
CA ALA A 56 5.89 0.27 32.24
C ALA A 56 6.45 -0.91 31.44
N TRP A 57 6.76 -2.04 32.10
CA TRP A 57 7.24 -3.26 31.45
C TRP A 57 6.19 -3.92 30.54
N THR A 58 4.91 -3.86 30.92
CA THR A 58 3.82 -4.35 30.07
C THR A 58 3.75 -3.57 28.75
N LEU A 59 3.95 -2.25 28.81
CA LEU A 59 3.94 -1.38 27.62
C LEU A 59 5.19 -1.57 26.75
N VAL A 60 6.36 -1.79 27.36
CA VAL A 60 7.58 -2.18 26.61
C VAL A 60 7.36 -3.52 25.90
N ALA A 61 6.79 -4.51 26.58
CA ALA A 61 6.48 -5.80 25.95
C ALA A 61 5.49 -5.63 24.78
N LEU A 62 4.44 -4.82 24.96
CA LEU A 62 3.47 -4.52 23.91
C LEU A 62 4.12 -3.83 22.71
N PHE A 63 4.99 -2.86 22.95
CA PHE A 63 5.77 -2.17 21.91
C PHE A 63 6.60 -3.16 21.09
N VAL A 64 7.36 -4.04 21.75
CA VAL A 64 8.19 -5.04 21.07
C VAL A 64 7.33 -6.01 20.26
N VAL A 65 6.22 -6.49 20.83
CA VAL A 65 5.29 -7.39 20.12
C VAL A 65 4.70 -6.71 18.89
N LEU A 66 4.30 -5.44 19.00
CA LEU A 66 3.77 -4.65 17.90
C LEU A 66 4.81 -4.51 16.77
N GLU A 67 6.04 -4.08 17.10
CA GLU A 67 7.16 -3.88 16.16
C GLU A 67 7.60 -5.16 15.44
N VAL A 68 7.59 -6.29 16.15
CA VAL A 68 7.93 -7.59 15.56
C VAL A 68 6.79 -8.07 14.66
N SER A 69 5.55 -7.91 15.09
CA SER A 69 4.37 -8.29 14.31
C SER A 69 4.26 -7.46 13.03
N ASP A 70 4.52 -6.16 13.12
CA ASP A 70 4.52 -5.24 12.00
C ASP A 70 5.54 -5.63 10.93
N ARG A 71 6.79 -5.95 11.32
CA ARG A 71 7.78 -6.50 10.38
C ARG A 71 7.30 -7.78 9.67
N GLY A 72 6.56 -8.63 10.37
CA GLY A 72 5.93 -9.82 9.79
C GLY A 72 4.84 -9.46 8.77
N VAL A 73 4.00 -8.47 9.10
CA VAL A 73 2.96 -7.94 8.21
C VAL A 73 3.57 -7.30 6.96
N LEU A 74 4.62 -6.50 7.12
CA LEU A 74 5.34 -5.87 6.01
C LEU A 74 5.93 -6.92 5.05
N PHE A 75 6.51 -7.99 5.58
CA PHE A 75 7.02 -9.09 4.76
C PHE A 75 5.89 -9.78 3.96
N LEU A 76 4.75 -10.02 4.59
CA LEU A 76 3.58 -10.60 3.93
C LEU A 76 2.99 -9.65 2.88
N ALA A 77 2.94 -8.34 3.18
CA ALA A 77 2.51 -7.30 2.26
C ALA A 77 3.40 -7.29 1.00
N ALA A 78 4.71 -7.38 1.17
CA ALA A 78 5.67 -7.45 0.07
C ALA A 78 5.43 -8.68 -0.82
N ILE A 79 5.26 -9.86 -0.22
CA ILE A 79 4.99 -11.10 -0.98
C ILE A 79 3.70 -10.97 -1.80
N ILE A 80 2.61 -10.49 -1.18
CA ILE A 80 1.31 -10.39 -1.85
C ILE A 80 1.33 -9.30 -2.92
N GLY A 81 1.91 -8.15 -2.62
CA GLY A 81 2.08 -7.04 -3.56
C GLY A 81 2.88 -7.42 -4.79
N VAL A 82 4.04 -8.05 -4.60
CA VAL A 82 4.87 -8.55 -5.71
C VAL A 82 4.10 -9.57 -6.56
N ARG A 83 3.37 -10.51 -5.93
CA ARG A 83 2.53 -11.46 -6.67
C ARG A 83 1.46 -10.77 -7.49
N TRP A 84 0.76 -9.79 -6.91
CA TRP A 84 -0.24 -9.01 -7.64
C TRP A 84 0.38 -8.29 -8.84
N ARG A 85 1.51 -7.59 -8.61
CA ARG A 85 2.27 -6.87 -9.64
C ARG A 85 2.61 -7.77 -10.83
N PHE A 86 3.24 -8.91 -10.56
CA PHE A 86 3.61 -9.88 -11.61
C PHE A 86 2.42 -10.40 -12.41
N HIS A 87 1.27 -10.65 -11.76
CA HIS A 87 0.07 -11.10 -12.48
C HIS A 87 -0.47 -10.04 -13.43
N VAL A 88 -0.49 -8.76 -13.02
CA VAL A 88 -0.98 -7.66 -13.86
C VAL A 88 -0.01 -7.38 -14.99
N GLU A 89 1.30 -7.31 -14.71
CA GLU A 89 2.33 -7.14 -15.75
C GLU A 89 2.28 -8.26 -16.80
N SER A 90 2.20 -9.52 -16.36
CA SER A 90 2.13 -10.68 -17.25
C SER A 90 0.87 -10.64 -18.13
N LEU A 91 -0.28 -10.26 -17.57
CA LEU A 91 -1.52 -10.10 -18.34
C LEU A 91 -1.36 -9.02 -19.41
N LEU A 92 -0.82 -7.85 -19.05
CA LEU A 92 -0.62 -6.74 -19.97
C LEU A 92 0.34 -7.11 -21.09
N ARG A 93 1.51 -7.69 -20.78
CA ARG A 93 2.48 -8.15 -21.78
C ARG A 93 1.89 -9.23 -22.69
N THR A 94 1.09 -10.15 -22.16
CA THR A 94 0.41 -11.18 -22.96
C THR A 94 -0.61 -10.56 -23.93
N ASN A 95 -1.36 -9.55 -23.48
CA ASN A 95 -2.32 -8.85 -24.33
C ASN A 95 -1.61 -8.05 -25.42
N LEU A 96 -0.50 -7.38 -25.09
CA LEU A 96 0.33 -6.69 -26.07
C LEU A 96 0.91 -7.67 -27.09
N LEU A 97 1.42 -8.83 -26.66
CA LEU A 97 1.94 -9.85 -27.56
C LEU A 97 0.87 -10.33 -28.55
N LYS A 98 -0.33 -10.65 -28.06
CA LYS A 98 -1.46 -11.03 -28.92
C LYS A 98 -1.81 -9.92 -29.91
N ALA A 99 -1.88 -8.67 -29.44
CA ALA A 99 -2.16 -7.53 -30.31
C ALA A 99 -1.10 -7.35 -31.39
N THR A 100 0.18 -7.54 -31.06
CA THR A 100 1.29 -7.46 -32.01
C THR A 100 1.21 -8.56 -33.07
N LEU A 101 0.83 -9.79 -32.70
CA LEU A 101 0.69 -10.91 -33.62
C LEU A 101 -0.53 -10.79 -34.55
N ASP A 102 -1.59 -10.10 -34.10
CA ASP A 102 -2.81 -9.85 -34.88
C ASP A 102 -2.70 -8.65 -35.84
N VAL A 103 -1.57 -7.95 -35.88
CA VAL A 103 -1.37 -6.81 -36.77
C VAL A 103 -1.41 -7.25 -38.24
N ARG A 104 -2.24 -6.56 -39.04
CA ARG A 104 -2.41 -6.80 -40.50
C ARG A 104 -1.14 -6.61 -41.33
N ASP A 105 -0.25 -5.72 -40.90
CA ASP A 105 1.03 -5.45 -41.57
C ASP A 105 2.22 -5.64 -40.58
N PRO A 106 2.81 -6.84 -40.55
CA PRO A 106 3.94 -7.15 -39.67
C PRO A 106 5.20 -6.29 -39.93
N GLY A 107 5.31 -5.69 -41.12
CA GLY A 107 6.43 -4.81 -41.48
C GLY A 107 6.49 -3.55 -40.62
N LEU A 108 5.34 -3.00 -40.24
CA LEU A 108 5.25 -1.83 -39.37
C LEU A 108 5.82 -2.10 -37.97
N VAL A 109 5.47 -3.24 -37.36
CA VAL A 109 6.02 -3.64 -36.06
C VAL A 109 7.53 -3.85 -36.14
N THR A 110 8.00 -4.49 -37.21
CA THR A 110 9.42 -4.80 -37.40
C THR A 110 10.25 -3.53 -37.58
N SER A 111 9.74 -2.55 -38.33
CA SER A 111 10.37 -1.24 -38.53
C SER A 111 10.42 -0.38 -37.26
N ALA A 112 9.54 -0.66 -36.29
CA ALA A 112 9.43 0.04 -35.00
C ALA A 112 9.78 -0.87 -33.80
N SER A 113 10.70 -1.83 -33.98
CA SER A 113 11.03 -2.85 -32.97
C SER A 113 11.50 -2.26 -31.63
N GLY A 114 12.26 -1.15 -31.66
CA GLY A 114 12.70 -0.42 -30.47
C GLY A 114 11.55 0.22 -29.70
N GLU A 115 10.69 0.98 -30.40
CA GLU A 115 9.48 1.59 -29.81
C GLU A 115 8.55 0.52 -29.26
N THR A 116 8.36 -0.58 -29.99
CA THR A 116 7.54 -1.71 -29.53
C THR A 116 8.10 -2.31 -28.24
N THR A 117 9.42 -2.51 -28.17
CA THR A 117 10.08 -3.03 -26.95
C THR A 117 9.92 -2.07 -25.77
N ASN A 118 10.09 -0.77 -25.99
CA ASN A 118 9.86 0.24 -24.95
C ASN A 118 8.43 0.20 -24.43
N ARG A 119 7.41 0.10 -25.29
CA ARG A 119 6.02 -0.02 -24.82
C ARG A 119 5.74 -1.28 -24.00
N PHE A 120 6.34 -2.42 -24.36
CA PHE A 120 6.18 -3.66 -23.57
C PHE A 120 6.77 -3.56 -22.17
N ARG A 121 7.79 -2.72 -22.00
CA ARG A 121 8.47 -2.52 -20.72
C ARG A 121 7.87 -1.33 -19.97
N ASP A 122 7.99 -0.15 -20.54
CA ASP A 122 7.76 1.14 -19.88
C ASP A 122 6.27 1.44 -19.73
N ASP A 123 5.43 1.17 -20.75
CA ASP A 123 3.98 1.43 -20.62
C ASP A 123 3.34 0.43 -19.65
N VAL A 124 3.79 -0.83 -19.66
CA VAL A 124 3.33 -1.85 -18.71
C VAL A 124 3.71 -1.47 -17.30
N GLU A 125 4.97 -1.10 -17.07
CA GLU A 125 5.46 -0.63 -15.77
C GLU A 125 4.73 0.62 -15.32
N GLY A 126 4.53 1.60 -16.20
CA GLY A 126 3.83 2.85 -15.91
C GLY A 126 2.40 2.62 -15.44
N VAL A 127 1.64 1.74 -16.12
CA VAL A 127 0.27 1.39 -15.73
C VAL A 127 0.25 0.72 -14.36
N VAL A 128 1.17 -0.20 -14.09
CA VAL A 128 1.19 -0.94 -12.83
C VAL A 128 1.61 -0.05 -11.67
N SER A 129 2.66 0.77 -11.85
CA SER A 129 3.11 1.76 -10.85
C SER A 129 2.03 2.80 -10.53
N TYR A 130 1.27 3.24 -11.55
CA TYR A 130 0.11 4.12 -11.32
C TYR A 130 -0.94 3.47 -10.43
N LEU A 131 -1.25 2.19 -10.65
CA LEU A 131 -2.21 1.45 -9.80
C LEU A 131 -1.68 1.23 -8.38
N GLU A 132 -0.38 1.00 -8.21
CA GLU A 132 0.26 0.82 -6.90
C GLU A 132 0.16 2.07 -6.03
N GLN A 133 0.15 3.27 -6.60
CA GLN A 133 0.01 4.52 -5.84
C GLN A 133 -1.29 4.56 -5.01
N TYR A 134 -2.36 3.89 -5.47
CA TYR A 134 -3.64 3.84 -4.77
C TYR A 134 -3.68 2.83 -3.62
N ILE A 135 -2.67 1.96 -3.50
CA ILE A 135 -2.59 0.96 -2.42
C ILE A 135 -2.38 1.66 -1.08
N HIS A 136 -1.46 2.62 -1.04
CA HIS A 136 -1.10 3.41 0.14
C HIS A 136 -2.13 4.48 0.51
N LEU A 137 -2.93 4.92 -0.44
CA LEU A 137 -3.86 6.02 -0.25
C LEU A 137 -4.82 5.77 0.93
N TRP A 138 -5.32 4.54 1.06
CA TRP A 138 -6.33 4.20 2.06
C TRP A 138 -5.76 4.10 3.47
N GLY A 139 -4.62 3.43 3.65
CA GLY A 139 -3.94 3.34 4.94
C GLY A 139 -3.53 4.70 5.46
N ASN A 140 -2.87 5.50 4.60
CA ASN A 140 -2.50 6.87 4.93
C ASN A 140 -3.69 7.78 5.23
N LEU A 141 -4.81 7.63 4.53
CA LEU A 141 -6.02 8.40 4.82
C LEU A 141 -6.59 8.05 6.20
N ILE A 142 -6.67 6.76 6.54
CA ILE A 142 -7.13 6.32 7.86
C ILE A 142 -6.18 6.84 8.94
N PHE A 143 -4.87 6.67 8.76
CA PHE A 143 -3.84 7.20 9.66
C PHE A 143 -4.01 8.71 9.87
N ALA A 144 -4.15 9.48 8.79
CA ALA A 144 -4.30 10.93 8.87
C ALA A 144 -5.56 11.33 9.64
N VAL A 145 -6.70 10.68 9.38
CA VAL A 145 -7.94 10.94 10.11
C VAL A 145 -7.78 10.61 11.60
N LEU A 146 -7.22 9.45 11.93
CA LEU A 146 -6.98 9.04 13.32
C LEU A 146 -6.06 10.02 14.04
N ALA A 147 -4.96 10.41 13.41
CA ALA A 147 -4.00 11.36 13.97
C ALA A 147 -4.64 12.74 14.21
N ILE A 148 -5.36 13.28 13.21
CA ILE A 148 -6.03 14.58 13.34
C ILE A 148 -7.07 14.56 14.44
N VAL A 149 -7.92 13.53 14.49
CA VAL A 149 -8.95 13.40 15.54
C VAL A 149 -8.33 13.29 16.92
N TRP A 150 -7.25 12.50 17.06
CA TRP A 150 -6.55 12.35 18.32
C TRP A 150 -5.89 13.65 18.78
N MET A 151 -5.17 14.35 17.89
CA MET A 151 -4.53 15.62 18.20
C MET A 151 -5.54 16.72 18.54
N ALA A 152 -6.65 16.81 17.79
CA ALA A 152 -7.71 17.77 18.06
C ALA A 152 -8.40 17.52 19.42
N GLY A 153 -8.43 16.26 19.88
CA GLY A 153 -8.87 15.91 21.23
C GLY A 153 -7.92 16.37 22.34
N ILE A 154 -6.65 16.63 22.01
CA ILE A 154 -5.64 17.18 22.94
C ILE A 154 -5.71 18.71 22.93
N ASP A 155 -5.48 19.32 21.76
CA ASP A 155 -5.51 20.77 21.58
C ASP A 155 -5.82 21.14 20.12
N VAL A 156 -6.96 21.80 19.91
CA VAL A 156 -7.43 22.19 18.57
C VAL A 156 -6.58 23.30 17.96
N THR A 157 -6.08 24.24 18.79
CA THR A 157 -5.25 25.36 18.35
C THR A 157 -3.89 24.90 17.84
N ILE A 158 -3.24 23.96 18.53
CA ILE A 158 -1.98 23.37 18.09
C ILE A 158 -2.20 22.54 16.82
N THR A 159 -3.31 21.83 16.73
CA THR A 159 -3.63 20.97 15.56
C THR A 159 -3.90 21.75 14.28
N ALA A 160 -4.38 22.99 14.38
CA ALA A 160 -4.79 23.82 13.24
C ALA A 160 -3.65 24.64 12.59
N VAL A 161 -2.46 24.64 13.19
CA VAL A 161 -1.26 25.37 12.73
C VAL A 161 -0.36 24.45 11.91
#